data_AF-A0A3M0ZM00-F1
#
_entry.id   AF-A0A3M0ZM00-F1
#
_cell.length_a   1.000
_cell.length_b   1.000
_cell.length_c   1.000
_cell.angle_alpha   90.00
_cell.angle_beta   90.00
_cell.angle_gamma   90.00
#
_symmetry.space_group_name_H-M   'P 1'
#
loop_
_entity.id
_entity.type
_entity.pdbx_description
1 polymer ?
#
loop_
_entity_poly.entity_id
_entity_poly.type
_entity_poly.pdbx_seq_one_letter_code
_entity_poly.pdbx_strand_id
1 'polypeptide(L)'
;MTCCSSSCKRSLLSSTIALKAQMAVTGLILYGFVVMHMVGNLKAFGGEINGVPMLDIYARYLREMGEHLFGHGGVLWGVRIVLLLSLLLHVEAAVKLKSRNLESKPIKYRIFDYRASTVAARTMLVGGVFLFFFVIFHILHFTT
;
A
#
# COMPACT_ATOMS: atom_id res chain seq x y z
N MET A 1 -17.18 44.98 1.00
CA MET A 1 -17.16 43.92 -0.03
C MET A 1 -15.86 44.06 -0.81
N THR A 2 -14.87 43.17 -0.60
CA THR A 2 -13.79 42.86 -1.57
C THR A 2 -12.88 41.75 -1.03
N CYS A 3 -12.81 40.67 -1.81
CA CYS A 3 -11.74 39.69 -2.00
C CYS A 3 -10.91 39.15 -0.82
N CYS A 4 -11.13 37.87 -0.51
CA CYS A 4 -10.01 36.91 -0.42
C CYS A 4 -10.48 35.49 -0.84
N SER A 5 -10.81 35.33 -2.12
CA SER A 5 -11.36 34.10 -2.72
C SER A 5 -10.30 33.06 -3.13
N SER A 6 -9.04 33.18 -2.71
CA SER A 6 -7.94 32.32 -3.20
C SER A 6 -7.34 31.39 -2.16
N SER A 7 -7.64 31.55 -0.86
CA SER A 7 -6.98 30.81 0.23
C SER A 7 -7.83 29.71 0.89
N CYS A 8 -8.96 29.32 0.31
CA CYS A 8 -9.82 28.24 0.85
C CYS A 8 -9.41 26.84 0.34
N LYS A 9 -8.74 26.74 -0.82
CA LYS A 9 -8.36 25.44 -1.40
C LYS A 9 -7.13 24.77 -0.75
N ARG A 10 -6.29 25.51 -0.02
CA ARG A 10 -5.06 24.96 0.61
C ARG A 10 -5.28 24.32 1.99
N SER A 11 -6.46 24.49 2.60
CA SER A 11 -6.76 23.96 3.94
C SER A 11 -7.34 22.53 3.94
N LEU A 12 -7.97 22.10 2.84
CA LEU A 12 -8.56 20.76 2.78
C LEU A 12 -7.53 19.65 2.51
N LEU A 13 -6.49 19.93 1.71
CA LEU A 13 -5.42 18.96 1.41
C LEU A 13 -4.47 18.73 2.61
N SER A 14 -4.37 19.68 3.55
CA SER A 14 -3.59 19.54 4.78
C SER A 14 -4.40 19.02 5.97
N SER A 15 -5.70 18.81 5.77
CA SER A 15 -6.62 18.31 6.80
C SER A 15 -6.32 16.86 7.17
N THR A 16 -6.47 16.53 8.46
CA THR A 16 -6.33 15.17 8.99
C THR A 16 -7.28 14.18 8.29
N ILE A 17 -8.39 14.66 7.72
CA ILE A 17 -9.33 13.86 6.93
C ILE A 17 -8.70 13.40 5.61
N ALA A 18 -8.03 14.29 4.88
CA ALA A 18 -7.38 13.95 3.62
C ALA A 18 -6.26 12.92 3.83
N LEU A 19 -5.47 13.06 4.90
CA LEU A 19 -4.43 12.09 5.24
C LEU A 19 -5.01 10.70 5.59
N LYS A 20 -6.14 10.65 6.32
CA LYS A 20 -6.83 9.38 6.61
C LYS A 20 -7.40 8.73 5.36
N ALA A 21 -7.99 9.51 4.46
CA ALA A 21 -8.48 9.02 3.17
C ALA A 21 -7.32 8.48 2.31
N GLN A 22 -6.22 9.22 2.19
CA GLN A 22 -5.00 8.77 1.52
C GLN A 22 -4.46 7.46 2.12
N MET A 23 -4.38 7.38 3.45
CA MET A 23 -3.94 6.16 4.15
C MET A 23 -4.83 4.95 3.83
N ALA A 24 -6.16 5.14 3.80
CA ALA A 24 -7.11 4.07 3.51
C ALA A 24 -7.04 3.61 2.03
N VAL A 25 -7.01 4.55 1.08
CA VAL A 25 -6.95 4.22 -0.36
C VAL A 25 -5.66 3.50 -0.71
N THR A 26 -4.52 4.04 -0.27
CA THR A 26 -3.21 3.41 -0.52
C THR A 26 -3.10 2.04 0.17
N GLY A 27 -3.61 1.91 1.40
CA GLY A 27 -3.66 0.64 2.11
C GLY A 27 -4.52 -0.42 1.39
N LEU A 28 -5.66 -0.02 0.82
CA LEU A 28 -6.52 -0.93 0.05
C LEU A 28 -5.83 -1.44 -1.21
N ILE A 29 -5.11 -0.57 -1.92
CA ILE A 29 -4.33 -0.94 -3.12
C ILE A 29 -3.24 -1.95 -2.75
N LEU A 30 -2.45 -1.67 -1.70
CA LEU A 30 -1.38 -2.57 -1.25
C LEU A 30 -1.94 -3.90 -0.76
N TYR A 31 -3.06 -3.90 -0.04
CA TYR A 31 -3.74 -5.12 0.40
C TYR A 31 -4.21 -5.97 -0.80
N GLY A 32 -4.89 -5.36 -1.78
CA GLY A 32 -5.32 -6.05 -3.00
C GLY A 32 -4.16 -6.65 -3.77
N PHE A 33 -3.03 -5.94 -3.84
CA PHE A 33 -1.80 -6.48 -4.42
C PHE A 33 -1.28 -7.69 -3.66
N VAL A 34 -1.22 -7.66 -2.33
CA VAL A 34 -0.76 -8.82 -1.55
C VAL A 34 -1.63 -10.04 -1.81
N VAL A 35 -2.95 -9.87 -1.88
CA VAL A 35 -3.87 -10.98 -2.21
C VAL A 35 -3.56 -11.55 -3.60
N MET A 36 -3.50 -10.70 -4.63
CA MET A 36 -3.18 -11.16 -5.99
C MET A 36 -1.78 -11.76 -6.09
N HIS A 37 -0.79 -11.21 -5.38
CA HIS A 37 0.57 -11.70 -5.32
C HIS A 37 0.61 -13.10 -4.69
N MET A 38 -0.11 -13.34 -3.58
CA MET A 38 -0.21 -14.67 -2.97
C MET A 38 -0.88 -15.67 -3.91
N VAL A 39 -1.95 -15.29 -4.61
CA VAL A 39 -2.60 -16.14 -5.63
C VAL A 39 -1.62 -16.50 -6.75
N GLY A 40 -0.81 -15.54 -7.22
CA GLY A 40 0.23 -15.79 -8.21
C GLY A 40 1.29 -16.78 -7.72
N ASN A 41 1.73 -16.64 -6.46
CA ASN A 41 2.68 -17.57 -5.85
C ASN A 41 2.08 -18.98 -5.65
N LEU A 42 0.80 -19.08 -5.29
CA LEU A 42 0.13 -20.38 -5.12
C LEU A 42 0.11 -21.20 -6.40
N LYS A 43 0.12 -20.56 -7.58
CA LYS A 43 0.24 -21.26 -8.87
C LYS A 43 1.55 -21.99 -9.06
N ALA A 44 2.60 -21.66 -8.30
CA ALA A 44 3.84 -22.46 -8.28
C ALA A 44 3.60 -23.89 -7.76
N PHE A 45 2.59 -24.09 -6.92
CA PHE A 45 2.22 -25.41 -6.38
C PHE A 45 1.15 -26.11 -7.24
N GLY A 46 0.66 -25.49 -8.31
CA GLY A 46 -0.44 -26.01 -9.15
C GLY A 46 -0.06 -27.14 -10.11
N GLY A 47 1.19 -27.59 -10.10
CA GLY A 47 1.71 -28.62 -11.02
C GLY A 47 1.75 -28.15 -12.48
N GLU A 48 1.62 -29.10 -13.41
CA GLU A 48 1.63 -28.84 -14.85
C GLU A 48 0.28 -29.19 -15.49
N ILE A 49 -0.15 -28.36 -16.44
CA ILE A 49 -1.28 -28.66 -17.33
C ILE A 49 -0.70 -28.85 -18.73
N ASN A 50 -0.91 -30.03 -19.33
CA ASN A 50 -0.39 -30.39 -20.65
C ASN A 50 1.14 -30.26 -20.77
N GLY A 51 1.88 -30.60 -19.71
CA GLY A 51 3.35 -30.52 -19.67
C GLY A 51 3.92 -29.10 -19.56
N VAL A 52 3.08 -28.10 -19.27
CA VAL A 52 3.49 -26.71 -19.04
C VAL A 52 3.21 -26.32 -17.59
N PRO A 53 4.19 -25.75 -16.87
CA PRO A 53 3.98 -25.26 -15.50
C PRO A 53 2.83 -24.26 -15.41
N MET A 54 1.96 -24.41 -14.41
CA MET A 54 0.85 -23.46 -14.16
C MET A 54 1.32 -22.01 -14.00
N LEU A 55 2.51 -21.84 -13.43
CA LEU A 55 3.14 -20.53 -13.25
C LEU A 55 3.46 -19.86 -14.60
N ASP A 56 3.91 -20.62 -15.59
CA ASP A 56 4.26 -20.09 -16.93
C ASP A 56 3.02 -19.68 -17.70
N ILE A 57 1.94 -20.47 -17.60
CA ILE A 57 0.64 -20.14 -18.20
C ILE A 57 0.12 -18.82 -17.61
N TYR A 58 0.21 -18.65 -16.29
CA TYR A 58 -0.21 -17.42 -15.63
C TYR A 58 0.68 -16.23 -15.97
N ALA A 59 2.00 -16.42 -16.02
CA ALA A 59 2.94 -15.37 -16.38
C ALA A 59 2.74 -14.89 -17.82
N ARG A 60 2.38 -15.79 -18.74
CA ARG A 60 2.01 -15.45 -20.12
C ARG A 60 0.72 -14.64 -20.17
N TYR A 61 -0.33 -15.13 -19.49
CA TYR A 61 -1.60 -14.41 -19.37
C TYR A 61 -1.40 -12.98 -18.85
N LEU A 62 -0.61 -12.79 -17.80
CA LEU A 62 -0.34 -11.45 -17.24
C LEU A 62 0.40 -10.50 -18.20
N ARG A 63 1.22 -11.02 -19.11
CA ARG A 63 1.96 -10.21 -20.08
C ARG A 63 1.13 -9.88 -21.32
N GLU A 64 0.22 -10.77 -21.70
CA GLU A 64 -0.71 -10.59 -22.83
C GLU A 64 -1.97 -9.81 -22.42
N MET A 65 -2.33 -9.83 -21.13
CA MET A 65 -3.48 -9.09 -20.61
C MET A 65 -3.23 -7.58 -20.76
N GLY A 66 -3.91 -6.97 -21.73
CA GLY A 66 -3.75 -5.55 -22.06
C GLY A 66 -2.73 -5.25 -23.16
N GLU A 67 -2.23 -6.26 -23.88
CA GLU A 67 -1.32 -6.10 -25.02
C GLU A 67 -1.85 -5.09 -26.05
N HIS A 68 -3.16 -5.09 -26.30
CA HIS A 68 -3.80 -4.21 -27.28
C HIS A 68 -3.74 -2.71 -26.92
N LEU A 69 -3.67 -2.34 -25.62
CA LEU A 69 -3.58 -0.94 -25.18
C LEU A 69 -2.17 -0.53 -24.72
N PHE A 70 -1.40 -1.45 -24.13
CA PHE A 70 -0.15 -1.11 -23.43
C PHE A 70 1.07 -1.92 -23.91
N GLY A 71 0.92 -2.82 -24.89
CA GLY A 71 1.97 -3.70 -25.36
C GLY A 71 2.30 -4.86 -24.40
N HIS A 72 3.17 -5.78 -24.84
CA HIS A 72 3.53 -6.97 -24.06
C HIS A 72 4.16 -6.59 -22.72
N GLY A 73 3.50 -6.96 -21.61
CA GLY A 73 3.95 -6.64 -20.26
C GLY A 73 3.72 -5.19 -19.80
N GLY A 74 3.04 -4.36 -20.58
CA GLY A 74 2.79 -2.95 -20.23
C GLY A 74 1.96 -2.79 -18.94
N VAL A 75 0.97 -3.66 -18.74
CA VAL A 75 0.13 -3.66 -17.52
C VAL A 75 0.97 -3.93 -16.27
N LEU A 76 1.97 -4.81 -16.34
CA LEU A 76 2.87 -5.10 -15.21
C LEU A 76 3.69 -3.87 -14.80
N TRP A 77 4.13 -3.07 -15.77
CA TRP A 77 4.83 -1.81 -15.53
C TRP A 77 3.90 -0.76 -14.89
N GLY A 78 2.67 -0.66 -15.39
CA GLY A 78 1.66 0.21 -14.80
C GLY A 78 1.38 -0.15 -13.33
N VAL A 79 1.18 -1.44 -13.05
CA VAL A 79 1.02 -1.95 -11.68
C VAL A 79 2.23 -1.60 -10.82
N ARG A 80 3.46 -1.77 -11.32
CA ARG A 80 4.69 -1.42 -10.59
C ARG A 80 4.73 0.06 -10.20
N ILE A 81 4.41 0.97 -11.11
CA ILE A 81 4.39 2.41 -10.83
C ILE A 81 3.32 2.74 -9.77
N VAL A 82 2.12 2.19 -9.93
CA VAL A 82 1.01 2.40 -8.97
C VAL A 82 1.37 1.90 -7.58
N LEU A 83 2.04 0.74 -7.47
CA LEU A 83 2.45 0.18 -6.18
C LEU A 83 3.54 1.00 -5.51
N LEU A 84 4.55 1.45 -6.26
CA LEU A 84 5.61 2.30 -5.72
C LEU A 84 5.03 3.62 -5.20
N LEU A 85 4.17 4.27 -5.99
CA LEU A 85 3.49 5.49 -5.57
C LEU A 85 2.59 5.25 -4.34
N SER A 86 1.81 4.16 -4.35
CA SER A 86 0.93 3.81 -3.22
C SER A 86 1.73 3.56 -1.94
N LEU A 87 2.86 2.85 -2.02
CA LEU A 87 3.74 2.57 -0.88
C LEU A 87 4.31 3.86 -0.28
N LEU A 88 4.86 4.74 -1.11
CA LEU A 88 5.40 6.03 -0.66
C LEU A 88 4.33 6.88 0.02
N LEU A 89 3.17 7.03 -0.63
CA LEU A 89 2.04 7.79 -0.10
C LEU A 89 1.47 7.18 1.18
N HIS A 90 1.50 5.85 1.31
CA HIS A 90 1.07 5.14 2.52
C HIS A 90 2.00 5.41 3.69
N VAL A 91 3.31 5.27 3.49
CA VAL A 91 4.32 5.53 4.53
C VAL A 91 4.30 7.00 4.95
N GLU A 92 4.20 7.92 4.00
CA GLU A 92 4.07 9.35 4.31
C GLU A 92 2.83 9.64 5.18
N ALA A 93 1.67 9.11 4.79
CA ALA A 93 0.44 9.30 5.55
C ALA A 93 0.56 8.70 6.95
N ALA A 94 1.13 7.49 7.08
CA ALA A 94 1.35 6.83 8.37
C ALA A 94 2.26 7.65 9.30
N VAL A 95 3.37 8.19 8.79
CA VAL A 95 4.29 9.03 9.57
C VAL A 95 3.62 10.35 9.98
N LYS A 96 2.92 11.02 9.06
CA LYS A 96 2.21 12.28 9.34
C LYS A 96 1.11 12.09 10.38
N LEU A 97 0.32 11.02 10.30
CA LEU A 97 -0.70 10.70 11.32
C LEU A 97 -0.07 10.38 12.68
N LYS A 98 1.04 9.63 12.70
CA LYS A 98 1.76 9.30 13.94
C LYS A 98 2.29 10.56 14.64
N SER A 99 2.92 11.47 13.88
CA SER A 99 3.43 12.74 14.41
C SER A 99 2.32 13.58 15.03
N ARG A 100 1.22 13.78 14.29
CA ARG A 100 0.05 14.55 14.79
C ARG A 100 -0.56 13.91 16.03
N ASN A 101 -0.66 12.58 16.08
CA ASN A 101 -1.17 11.88 17.26
C ASN A 101 -0.23 12.05 18.47
N LEU A 102 1.09 12.12 18.26
CA LEU A 102 2.05 12.35 19.33
C LEU A 102 2.03 13.81 19.82
N GLU A 103 1.98 14.78 18.90
CA GLU A 103 1.87 16.22 19.21
C GLU A 103 0.58 16.55 19.97
N SER A 104 -0.52 15.85 19.68
CA SER A 104 -1.80 16.04 20.37
C SER A 104 -1.82 15.53 21.82
N LYS A 105 -0.74 14.91 22.32
CA LYS A 105 -0.63 14.33 23.67
C LYS A 105 0.44 15.01 24.53
N PRO A 106 0.21 16.25 25.02
CA PRO A 106 1.15 16.97 25.89
C PRO A 106 1.27 16.36 27.31
N ILE A 107 0.30 15.54 27.75
CA ILE A 107 0.32 14.88 29.05
C ILE A 107 0.21 13.37 28.81
N LYS A 108 1.19 12.58 29.32
CA LYS A 108 1.11 11.11 29.30
C LYS A 108 -0.16 10.68 30.04
N TYR A 109 -1.06 9.97 29.36
CA TYR A 109 -2.34 9.53 29.92
C TYR A 109 -2.11 8.77 31.25
N ARG A 110 -2.79 9.24 32.31
CA ARG A 110 -2.73 8.66 33.67
C ARG A 110 -3.59 7.39 33.80
N ILE A 111 -4.46 7.12 32.82
CA ILE A 111 -5.35 5.95 32.72
C ILE A 111 -5.38 5.52 31.26
N PHE A 112 -4.98 4.28 30.95
CA PHE A 112 -5.10 3.72 29.61
C PHE A 112 -6.52 3.20 29.37
N ASP A 113 -7.47 4.08 29.06
CA ASP A 113 -8.83 3.65 28.70
C ASP A 113 -8.84 3.19 27.22
N TYR A 114 -8.84 1.88 27.01
CA TYR A 114 -8.59 1.24 25.71
C TYR A 114 -9.83 1.15 24.81
N ARG A 115 -10.77 2.10 24.89
CA ARG A 115 -12.07 1.99 24.21
C ARG A 115 -12.04 2.07 22.67
N ALA A 116 -10.97 2.61 22.08
CA ALA A 116 -10.92 2.89 20.63
C ALA A 116 -9.72 2.29 19.87
N SER A 117 -8.76 1.65 20.56
CA SER A 117 -7.54 1.10 19.93
C SER A 117 -7.47 -0.40 20.11
N THR A 118 -7.82 -1.12 19.05
CA THR A 118 -7.68 -2.58 18.97
C THR A 118 -6.22 -3.00 19.00
N VAL A 119 -5.94 -4.25 19.41
CA VAL A 119 -4.56 -4.80 19.40
C VAL A 119 -3.93 -4.69 18.01
N ALA A 120 -4.73 -4.95 16.95
CA ALA A 120 -4.31 -4.79 15.56
C ALA A 120 -3.87 -3.36 15.22
N ALA A 121 -4.56 -2.34 15.73
CA ALA A 121 -4.18 -0.95 15.51
C ALA A 121 -2.86 -0.58 16.23
N ARG A 122 -2.52 -1.25 17.33
CA ARG A 122 -1.26 -1.00 18.07
C ARG A 122 -0.06 -1.62 17.38
N THR A 123 -0.23 -2.82 16.82
CA THR A 123 0.84 -3.51 16.10
C THR A 123 0.99 -3.06 14.65
N MET A 124 0.04 -2.28 14.10
CA MET A 124 0.08 -1.80 12.72
C MET A 124 1.40 -1.09 12.34
N LEU A 125 1.96 -0.25 13.23
CA LEU A 125 3.23 0.43 12.97
C LEU A 125 4.42 -0.54 13.01
N VAL A 126 4.45 -1.44 13.99
CA VAL A 126 5.53 -2.43 14.13
C VAL A 126 5.50 -3.40 12.95
N GLY A 127 4.32 -3.90 12.59
CA GLY A 127 4.11 -4.75 11.43
C GLY A 127 4.47 -4.04 10.13
N GLY A 128 4.13 -2.75 9.98
CA GLY A 128 4.52 -1.96 8.82
C GLY A 128 6.04 -1.79 8.67
N VAL A 129 6.76 -1.53 9.77
CA VAL A 129 8.22 -1.45 9.76
C VAL A 129 8.84 -2.81 9.40
N PHE A 130 8.36 -3.89 10.00
CA PHE A 130 8.81 -5.24 9.65
C PHE A 130 8.56 -5.56 8.17
N LEU A 131 7.38 -5.22 7.66
CA LEU A 131 7.00 -5.43 6.27
C LEU A 131 7.89 -4.62 5.32
N PHE A 132 8.25 -3.38 5.67
CA PHE A 132 9.15 -2.56 4.87
C PHE A 132 10.53 -3.22 4.68
N PHE A 133 11.14 -3.72 5.77
CA PHE A 133 12.40 -4.47 5.67
C PHE A 133 12.22 -5.80 4.93
N PHE A 134 11.12 -6.50 5.15
CA PHE A 134 10.78 -7.72 4.41
C PHE A 134 10.70 -7.45 2.90
N VAL A 135 10.10 -6.35 2.46
CA VAL A 135 10.01 -6.00 1.02
C VAL A 135 11.39 -5.76 0.42
N ILE A 136 12.29 -5.08 1.13
CA ILE A 136 13.68 -4.89 0.69
C ILE A 136 14.37 -6.25 0.54
N PHE A 137 14.31 -7.07 1.59
CA PHE A 137 14.87 -8.42 1.58
C PHE A 137 14.28 -9.28 0.45
N HIS A 138 12.96 -9.23 0.27
CA HIS A 138 12.24 -9.98 -0.75
C HIS A 138 12.71 -9.60 -2.16
N ILE A 139 12.84 -8.31 -2.46
CA ILE A 139 13.33 -7.86 -3.77
C ILE A 139 14.78 -8.31 -3.98
N LEU A 140 15.64 -8.17 -2.97
CA LEU A 140 17.03 -8.61 -3.05
C LEU A 140 17.11 -10.12 -3.30
N HIS A 141 16.40 -10.94 -2.54
CA HIS A 141 16.39 -12.39 -2.67
C HIS A 141 15.90 -12.90 -4.05
N PHE A 142 14.99 -12.19 -4.71
CA PHE A 142 14.57 -12.55 -6.07
C PHE A 142 15.47 -11.93 -7.17
N THR A 143 16.36 -11.02 -6.80
CA THR A 143 17.29 -10.36 -7.74
C THR A 143 18.70 -10.97 -7.69
N THR A 144 19.17 -11.44 -6.53
CA THR A 144 20.45 -12.14 -6.32
C THR A 144 20.27 -13.65 -6.26
#